data_AF-A0A1D1YJC4-F1
#
_entry.id   AF-A0A1D1YJC4-F1
#
_cell.length_a   1.000
_cell.length_b   1.000
_cell.length_c   1.000
_cell.angle_alpha   90.00
_cell.angle_beta   90.00
_cell.angle_gamma   90.00
#
_symmetry.space_group_name_H-M   'P 1'
#
loop_
_entity.id
_entity.type
_entity.pdbx_description
1 polymer ?
#
loop_
_entity_poly.entity_id
_entity_poly.type
_entity_poly.pdbx_seq_one_letter_code
_entity_poly.pdbx_strand_id
1 'polypeptide(L)'
;LPSLSPPSRLEHLLLSMAAPPPPPPAGSEENPDESLCSALDDCSLADRPPTPPPPPSAESPGRPLDGEWRAERAWAHWRRLGSPKLVVAPMVDNSELPFRMLCRKYGAAAAYTPMLHSRIFTENEKYRRMEFTTCEEDRPLFVQFCANDPDTLLEAARIVEPYCDYVDINLG
;
A
#
# COMPACT_ATOMS: atom_id res chain seq x y z
N LEU A 1 10.32 81.17 11.86
CA LEU A 1 9.86 80.14 10.90
C LEU A 1 10.49 80.46 9.55
N PRO A 2 11.52 79.71 9.11
CA PRO A 2 11.28 78.59 8.19
C PRO A 2 12.25 77.38 8.31
N SER A 3 11.87 76.33 7.57
CA SER A 3 12.49 75.05 7.23
C SER A 3 13.95 75.08 6.79
N LEU A 4 14.75 74.07 7.19
CA LEU A 4 15.85 73.51 6.39
C LEU A 4 16.08 72.02 6.71
N SER A 5 15.94 71.18 5.69
CA SER A 5 16.20 69.73 5.63
C SER A 5 17.68 69.38 5.85
N PRO A 6 18.05 68.14 6.23
CA PRO A 6 19.45 67.73 6.27
C PRO A 6 19.96 67.41 4.85
N PRO A 7 21.26 67.62 4.56
CA PRO A 7 21.84 67.26 3.27
C PRO A 7 22.12 65.75 3.19
N SER A 8 21.88 65.20 2.01
CA SER A 8 22.37 63.92 1.52
C SER A 8 23.81 64.07 0.98
N ARG A 9 24.65 63.07 1.26
CA ARG A 9 25.86 62.64 0.52
C ARG A 9 26.49 61.53 1.38
N LEU A 10 26.35 60.24 1.08
CA LEU A 10 26.84 59.57 -0.13
C LEU A 10 28.28 60.03 -0.39
N GLU A 11 29.21 59.42 0.34
CA GLU A 11 30.56 58.95 -0.03
C GLU A 11 31.18 58.41 1.28
N HIS A 12 31.86 57.26 1.23
CA HIS A 12 32.36 56.42 2.34
C HIS A 12 31.39 55.39 2.94
N LEU A 13 31.09 54.33 2.17
CA LEU A 13 31.47 52.95 2.55
C LEU A 13 31.19 51.99 1.38
N LEU A 14 31.94 52.18 0.29
CA LEU A 14 32.03 51.23 -0.81
C LEU A 14 33.41 50.57 -0.73
N LEU A 15 33.56 49.57 0.16
CA LEU A 15 34.57 48.53 -0.01
C LEU A 15 34.29 47.31 0.89
N SER A 16 33.61 46.31 0.32
CA SER A 16 33.86 44.86 0.50
C SER A 16 32.59 44.08 0.17
N MET A 17 32.30 43.91 -1.12
CA MET A 17 31.50 42.77 -1.56
C MET A 17 32.48 41.68 -1.99
N ALA A 18 32.82 40.79 -1.06
CA ALA A 18 33.48 39.55 -1.41
C ALA A 18 32.48 38.67 -2.18
N ALA A 19 32.89 38.19 -3.36
CA ALA A 19 32.13 37.21 -4.13
C ALA A 19 32.01 35.89 -3.32
N PRO A 20 30.90 35.15 -3.44
CA PRO A 20 30.77 33.83 -2.82
C PRO A 20 31.80 32.86 -3.43
N PRO A 21 32.37 31.93 -2.64
CA PRO A 21 33.31 30.94 -3.14
C PRO A 21 32.66 30.02 -4.18
N PRO A 22 33.44 29.49 -5.15
CA PRO A 22 32.93 28.55 -6.14
C PRO A 22 32.45 27.25 -5.47
N PRO A 23 31.45 26.56 -6.04
CA PRO A 23 30.98 25.29 -5.52
C PRO A 23 32.10 24.23 -5.60
N PRO A 24 32.16 23.28 -4.65
CA PRO A 24 33.13 22.20 -4.68
C PRO A 24 32.96 21.33 -5.94
N PRO A 25 34.03 20.69 -6.43
CA PRO A 25 33.95 19.80 -7.58
C PRO A 25 33.01 18.62 -7.28
N ALA A 26 32.28 18.19 -8.29
CA ALA A 26 31.37 17.04 -8.22
C ALA A 26 32.15 15.76 -7.87
N GLY A 27 32.27 15.50 -6.58
CA GLY A 27 32.53 14.16 -6.06
C GLY A 27 31.26 13.34 -6.27
N SER A 28 31.43 12.11 -6.76
CA SER A 28 30.40 11.10 -6.73
C SER A 28 30.04 10.80 -5.28
N GLU A 29 29.08 11.54 -4.71
CA GLU A 29 28.39 11.12 -3.50
C GLU A 29 27.51 9.93 -3.89
N GLU A 30 27.95 8.74 -3.50
CA GLU A 30 27.09 7.56 -3.53
C GLU A 30 25.89 7.84 -2.64
N ASN A 31 24.70 7.96 -3.24
CA ASN A 31 23.46 8.09 -2.50
C ASN A 31 23.25 6.80 -1.68
N PRO A 32 23.17 6.87 -0.35
CA PRO A 32 22.96 5.69 0.49
C PRO A 32 21.58 5.02 0.25
N ASP A 33 20.67 5.69 -0.45
CA ASP A 33 19.37 5.15 -0.89
C ASP A 33 19.45 4.21 -2.11
N GLU A 34 20.48 4.31 -2.96
CA GLU A 34 20.64 3.39 -4.12
C GLU A 34 21.13 2.00 -3.71
N SER A 35 21.84 1.90 -2.57
CA SER A 35 22.25 0.62 -1.97
C SER A 35 21.07 -0.18 -1.41
N LEU A 36 19.91 0.45 -1.15
CA LEU A 36 18.74 -0.23 -0.64
C LEU A 36 17.94 -0.93 -1.75
N CYS A 37 17.96 -0.36 -2.97
CA CYS A 37 17.27 -0.92 -4.13
C CYS A 37 18.06 -2.01 -4.85
N SER A 38 19.39 -2.03 -4.73
CA SER A 38 20.26 -3.01 -5.39
C SER A 38 20.54 -4.28 -4.56
N ALA A 39 20.12 -4.30 -3.29
CA ALA A 39 20.25 -5.46 -2.40
C ALA A 39 19.05 -6.45 -2.48
N LEU A 40 18.08 -6.20 -3.37
CA LEU A 40 16.88 -7.04 -3.56
C LEU A 40 16.96 -7.98 -4.77
N ASP A 41 18.10 -8.04 -5.47
CA ASP A 41 18.25 -8.80 -6.72
C ASP A 41 18.88 -10.20 -6.58
N ASP A 42 19.00 -10.75 -5.36
CA ASP A 42 19.46 -12.13 -5.19
C ASP A 42 18.62 -12.90 -4.17
N CYS A 43 17.46 -13.37 -4.61
CA CYS A 43 16.78 -14.50 -4.02
C CYS A 43 16.39 -15.48 -5.13
N SER A 44 17.36 -16.31 -5.48
CA SER A 44 17.14 -17.50 -6.30
C SER A 44 16.03 -18.35 -5.69
N LEU A 45 14.93 -18.50 -6.43
CA LEU A 45 14.17 -19.73 -6.71
C LEU A 45 14.45 -20.97 -5.81
N ALA A 46 14.32 -20.87 -4.50
CA ALA A 46 14.45 -22.04 -3.61
C ALA A 46 13.83 -21.84 -2.22
N ASP A 47 12.64 -21.22 -2.12
CA ASP A 47 11.72 -21.62 -1.04
C ASP A 47 10.29 -21.39 -1.48
N ARG A 48 9.60 -22.50 -1.79
CA ARG A 48 8.21 -22.45 -2.20
C ARG A 48 7.40 -22.30 -0.91
N PRO A 49 6.52 -21.29 -0.76
CA PRO A 49 5.62 -21.25 0.39
C PRO A 49 4.85 -22.58 0.46
N PRO A 50 4.53 -23.07 1.67
CA PRO A 50 3.76 -24.31 1.81
C PRO A 50 2.51 -24.18 0.94
N THR A 51 2.35 -25.12 0.01
CA THR A 51 1.19 -25.15 -0.87
C THR A 51 -0.06 -25.02 0.01
N PRO A 52 -0.97 -24.07 -0.27
CA PRO A 52 -2.23 -24.01 0.45
C PRO A 52 -2.85 -25.41 0.38
N PRO A 53 -3.47 -25.90 1.48
CA PRO A 53 -4.11 -27.19 1.47
C PRO A 53 -4.98 -27.26 0.21
N PRO A 54 -4.95 -28.38 -0.54
CA PRO A 54 -5.68 -28.48 -1.79
C PRO A 54 -7.12 -28.01 -1.55
N PRO A 55 -7.72 -27.26 -2.50
CA PRO A 55 -9.14 -26.93 -2.40
C PRO A 55 -9.86 -28.25 -2.11
N PRO A 56 -10.73 -28.30 -1.08
CA PRO A 56 -11.36 -29.54 -0.67
C PRO A 56 -11.95 -30.20 -1.90
N SER A 57 -11.43 -31.39 -2.20
CA SER A 57 -11.76 -32.18 -3.37
C SER A 57 -13.27 -32.15 -3.60
N ALA A 58 -13.65 -31.95 -4.86
CA ALA A 58 -15.04 -31.93 -5.26
C ALA A 58 -15.79 -33.12 -4.65
N GLU A 59 -16.88 -32.79 -3.97
CA GLU A 59 -17.99 -33.68 -3.59
C GLU A 59 -17.69 -34.72 -2.51
N SER A 60 -17.78 -34.29 -1.24
CA SER A 60 -18.24 -35.16 -0.15
C SER A 60 -19.74 -34.88 0.09
N PRO A 61 -20.61 -35.90 0.14
CA PRO A 61 -22.04 -35.72 0.25
C PRO A 61 -22.39 -35.15 1.63
N GLY A 62 -23.12 -34.03 1.65
CA GLY A 62 -23.68 -33.46 2.88
C GLY A 62 -22.91 -32.30 3.49
N ARG A 63 -22.26 -31.44 2.69
CA ARG A 63 -21.71 -30.17 3.21
C ARG A 63 -22.89 -29.31 3.72
N PRO A 64 -22.98 -29.01 5.03
CA PRO A 64 -24.06 -28.20 5.55
C PRO A 64 -24.02 -26.80 4.89
N LEU A 65 -25.13 -26.41 4.26
CA LEU A 65 -25.39 -25.05 3.79
C LEU A 65 -26.03 -24.22 4.91
N ASP A 66 -25.84 -24.63 6.16
CA ASP A 66 -26.27 -23.88 7.33
C ASP A 66 -25.40 -22.61 7.47
N GLY A 67 -26.07 -21.48 7.68
CA GLY A 67 -25.37 -20.21 7.88
C GLY A 67 -24.45 -20.26 9.11
N GLU A 68 -24.83 -21.02 10.13
CA GLU A 68 -24.07 -21.15 11.39
C GLU A 68 -22.69 -21.77 11.18
N TRP A 69 -22.59 -22.87 10.44
CA TRP A 69 -21.30 -23.48 10.11
C TRP A 69 -20.38 -22.53 9.35
N ARG A 70 -20.91 -21.80 8.35
CA ARG A 70 -20.14 -20.83 7.56
C ARG A 70 -19.62 -19.71 8.45
N ALA A 71 -20.47 -19.20 9.34
CA ALA A 71 -20.11 -18.19 10.31
C ALA A 71 -19.03 -18.70 11.28
N GLU A 72 -19.19 -19.89 11.86
CA GLU A 72 -18.22 -20.45 12.80
C GLU A 72 -16.85 -20.67 12.14
N ARG A 73 -16.81 -21.13 10.89
CA ARG A 73 -15.57 -21.23 10.12
C ARG A 73 -14.89 -19.88 9.89
N ALA A 74 -15.66 -18.85 9.54
CA ALA A 74 -15.13 -17.50 9.36
C ALA A 74 -14.56 -16.95 10.68
N TRP A 75 -15.28 -17.12 11.79
CA TRP A 75 -14.82 -16.72 13.13
C TRP A 75 -13.59 -17.50 13.59
N ALA A 76 -13.52 -18.80 13.31
CA ALA A 76 -12.33 -19.60 13.60
C ALA A 76 -11.12 -19.12 12.80
N HIS A 77 -11.30 -18.74 11.54
CA HIS A 77 -10.23 -18.15 10.73
C HIS A 77 -9.77 -16.79 11.29
N TRP A 78 -10.72 -15.91 11.61
CA TRP A 78 -10.43 -14.60 12.23
C TRP A 78 -9.64 -14.73 13.54
N ARG A 79 -9.96 -15.72 14.37
CA ARG A 79 -9.20 -16.04 15.59
C ARG A 79 -7.78 -16.52 15.28
N ARG A 80 -7.58 -17.34 14.24
CA ARG A 80 -6.25 -17.80 13.81
C ARG A 80 -5.35 -16.66 13.33
N LEU A 81 -5.93 -15.62 12.73
CA LEU A 81 -5.21 -14.40 12.32
C LEU A 81 -4.87 -13.47 13.50
N GLY A 82 -5.15 -13.87 14.74
CA GLY A 82 -4.86 -13.07 15.94
C GLY A 82 -5.95 -12.05 16.30
N SER A 83 -7.11 -12.10 15.64
CA SER A 83 -8.24 -11.16 15.83
C SER A 83 -7.81 -9.68 15.80
N PRO A 84 -7.34 -9.18 14.64
CA PRO A 84 -6.86 -7.80 14.46
C PRO A 84 -7.83 -6.75 15.01
N LYS A 85 -7.31 -5.82 15.84
CA LYS A 85 -8.12 -4.72 16.42
C LYS A 85 -7.85 -3.35 15.80
N LEU A 86 -6.64 -3.16 15.28
CA LEU A 86 -6.22 -1.92 14.60
C LEU A 86 -6.12 -2.23 13.12
N VAL A 87 -7.13 -1.81 12.37
CA VAL A 87 -7.25 -2.10 10.94
C VAL A 87 -7.19 -0.79 10.17
N VAL A 88 -6.29 -0.70 9.18
CA VAL A 88 -6.22 0.46 8.28
C VAL A 88 -7.43 0.43 7.37
N ALA A 89 -8.25 1.49 7.42
CA ALA A 89 -9.45 1.62 6.61
C ALA A 89 -9.12 1.79 5.10
N PRO A 90 -10.03 1.38 4.20
CA PRO A 90 -9.87 1.59 2.77
C PRO A 90 -10.01 3.08 2.43
N MET A 91 -9.00 3.64 1.77
CA MET A 91 -8.98 5.02 1.27
C MET A 91 -8.40 5.04 -0.14
N VAL A 92 -9.16 5.56 -1.10
CA VAL A 92 -8.71 5.75 -2.49
C VAL A 92 -7.58 6.78 -2.52
N ASP A 93 -6.53 6.52 -3.32
CA ASP A 93 -5.30 7.34 -3.43
C ASP A 93 -4.48 7.47 -2.12
N ASN A 94 -4.73 6.60 -1.14
CA ASN A 94 -4.00 6.61 0.12
C ASN A 94 -3.65 5.22 0.67
N SER A 95 -4.47 4.20 0.44
CA SER A 95 -4.26 2.87 1.04
C SER A 95 -3.38 1.95 0.20
N GLU A 96 -2.51 2.48 -0.65
CA GLU A 96 -1.56 1.70 -1.47
C GLU A 96 -0.52 0.99 -0.60
N LEU A 97 0.21 0.04 -1.19
CA LEU A 97 1.17 -0.80 -0.47
C LEU A 97 2.14 0.00 0.43
N PRO A 98 2.81 1.08 -0.04
CA PRO A 98 3.73 1.83 0.81
C PRO A 98 3.08 2.40 2.08
N PHE A 99 1.84 2.88 1.98
CA PHE A 99 1.10 3.41 3.13
C PHE A 99 0.70 2.30 4.10
N ARG A 100 0.21 1.16 3.59
CA ARG A 100 -0.11 0.00 4.44
C ARG A 100 1.12 -0.50 5.18
N MET A 101 2.27 -0.59 4.51
CA MET A 101 3.55 -0.97 5.14
C MET A 101 3.98 0.02 6.22
N LEU A 102 3.79 1.32 5.98
CA LEU A 102 4.03 2.34 6.98
C LEU A 102 3.12 2.15 8.20
N CYS A 103 1.81 1.97 8.00
CA CYS A 103 0.87 1.74 9.10
C CYS A 103 1.20 0.46 9.89
N ARG A 104 1.60 -0.62 9.22
CA ARG A 104 2.05 -1.87 9.87
C ARG A 104 3.28 -1.63 10.75
N LYS A 105 4.25 -0.84 10.29
CA LYS A 105 5.41 -0.41 11.10
C LYS A 105 5.00 0.31 12.39
N TYR A 106 3.85 1.00 12.40
CA TYR A 106 3.30 1.69 13.57
C TYR A 106 2.21 0.91 14.31
N GLY A 107 2.06 -0.39 14.06
CA GLY A 107 1.20 -1.28 14.85
C GLY A 107 -0.18 -1.56 14.26
N ALA A 108 -0.43 -1.23 13.00
CA ALA A 108 -1.61 -1.76 12.32
C ALA A 108 -1.53 -3.30 12.23
N ALA A 109 -2.58 -3.97 12.71
CA ALA A 109 -2.66 -5.42 12.76
C ALA A 109 -3.25 -6.03 11.48
N ALA A 110 -3.95 -5.23 10.68
CA ALA A 110 -4.47 -5.58 9.36
C ALA A 110 -4.67 -4.31 8.54
N ALA A 111 -4.83 -4.45 7.23
CA ALA A 111 -5.07 -3.31 6.35
C ALA A 111 -6.01 -3.68 5.20
N TYR A 112 -6.77 -2.69 4.73
CA TYR A 112 -7.52 -2.75 3.49
C TYR A 112 -6.72 -2.16 2.33
N THR A 113 -6.94 -2.67 1.12
CA THR A 113 -6.55 -1.99 -0.12
C THR A 113 -7.34 -0.69 -0.32
N PRO A 114 -6.97 0.16 -1.31
CA PRO A 114 -7.92 1.11 -1.86
C PRO A 114 -9.19 0.40 -2.34
N MET A 115 -10.29 1.13 -2.46
CA MET A 115 -11.52 0.59 -3.04
C MET A 115 -11.32 0.34 -4.54
N LEU A 116 -11.38 -0.93 -4.95
CA LEU A 116 -11.16 -1.34 -6.34
C LEU A 116 -12.50 -1.48 -7.06
N HIS A 117 -12.58 -0.99 -8.31
CA HIS A 117 -13.79 -1.21 -9.11
C HIS A 117 -13.76 -2.60 -9.75
N SER A 118 -14.61 -3.53 -9.28
CA SER A 118 -14.63 -4.94 -9.70
C SER A 118 -14.55 -5.15 -11.23
N ARG A 119 -15.42 -4.47 -11.98
CA ARG A 119 -15.44 -4.53 -13.46
C ARG A 119 -14.14 -4.07 -14.12
N ILE A 120 -13.57 -2.93 -13.69
CA ILE A 120 -12.33 -2.42 -14.28
C ILE A 120 -11.17 -3.32 -13.87
N PHE A 121 -11.22 -3.86 -12.65
CA PHE A 121 -10.23 -4.80 -12.13
C PHE A 121 -10.18 -6.12 -12.91
N THR A 122 -11.32 -6.65 -13.36
CA THR A 122 -11.37 -7.85 -14.21
C THR A 122 -10.93 -7.54 -15.65
N GLU A 123 -11.53 -6.53 -16.28
CA GLU A 123 -11.36 -6.23 -17.71
C GLU A 123 -9.98 -5.60 -18.04
N ASN A 124 -9.40 -4.82 -17.14
CA ASN A 124 -8.23 -3.99 -17.42
C ASN A 124 -7.02 -4.37 -16.55
N GLU A 125 -6.08 -5.12 -17.14
CA GLU A 125 -4.84 -5.51 -16.48
C GLU A 125 -3.97 -4.31 -16.07
N LYS A 126 -3.94 -3.24 -16.88
CA LYS A 126 -3.15 -2.05 -16.54
C LYS A 126 -3.67 -1.40 -15.26
N TYR A 127 -4.99 -1.23 -15.15
CA TYR A 127 -5.63 -0.74 -13.92
C TYR A 127 -5.30 -1.65 -12.74
N ARG A 128 -5.46 -2.96 -12.89
CA ARG A 128 -5.14 -3.94 -11.86
C ARG A 128 -3.69 -3.83 -11.36
N ARG A 129 -2.71 -3.71 -12.26
CA ARG A 129 -1.29 -3.58 -11.86
C ARG A 129 -0.96 -2.23 -11.20
N MET A 130 -1.69 -1.16 -11.51
CA MET A 130 -1.46 0.17 -10.93
C MET A 130 -2.11 0.29 -9.55
N GLU A 131 -3.37 -0.13 -9.43
CA GLU A 131 -4.15 0.06 -8.20
C GLU A 131 -3.97 -1.06 -7.18
N PHE A 132 -3.55 -2.25 -7.62
CA PHE A 132 -3.37 -3.40 -6.75
C PHE A 132 -1.93 -3.90 -6.78
N THR A 133 -1.23 -3.64 -5.68
CA THR A 133 0.11 -4.15 -5.37
C THR A 133 0.12 -4.68 -3.94
N THR A 134 0.90 -5.74 -3.68
CA THR A 134 1.07 -6.35 -2.35
C THR A 134 2.43 -7.06 -2.25
N CYS A 135 2.82 -7.47 -1.04
CA CYS A 135 4.02 -8.25 -0.73
C CYS A 135 3.72 -9.27 0.38
N GLU A 136 4.68 -10.13 0.73
CA GLU A 136 4.46 -11.20 1.72
C GLU A 136 4.15 -10.66 3.12
N GLU A 137 4.76 -9.54 3.49
CA GLU A 137 4.60 -8.87 4.78
C GLU A 137 3.29 -8.08 4.89
N ASP A 138 2.57 -7.90 3.79
CA ASP A 138 1.32 -7.15 3.76
C ASP A 138 0.11 -7.99 4.22
N ARG A 139 0.33 -8.97 5.10
CA ARG A 139 -0.73 -9.83 5.64
C ARG A 139 -0.94 -9.59 7.14
N PRO A 140 -2.19 -9.64 7.65
CA PRO A 140 -3.44 -9.92 6.93
C PRO A 140 -3.93 -8.77 6.03
N LEU A 141 -4.38 -9.09 4.81
CA LEU A 141 -4.86 -8.14 3.80
C LEU A 141 -6.34 -8.34 3.46
N PHE A 142 -7.06 -7.23 3.41
CA PHE A 142 -8.46 -7.16 3.00
C PHE A 142 -8.55 -6.43 1.66
N VAL A 143 -9.12 -7.06 0.65
CA VAL A 143 -9.33 -6.42 -0.65
C VAL A 143 -10.78 -5.99 -0.75
N GLN A 144 -11.00 -4.68 -0.87
CA GLN A 144 -12.34 -4.13 -0.99
C GLN A 144 -12.71 -3.86 -2.45
N PHE A 145 -13.86 -4.38 -2.87
CA PHE A 145 -14.43 -4.07 -4.18
C PHE A 145 -15.68 -3.19 -4.07
N CYS A 146 -15.78 -2.23 -4.98
CA CYS A 146 -17.07 -1.70 -5.43
C CYS A 146 -17.58 -2.57 -6.57
N ALA A 147 -18.80 -3.09 -6.41
CA ALA A 147 -19.43 -3.97 -7.38
C ALA A 147 -20.94 -3.79 -7.40
N ASN A 148 -21.53 -3.96 -8.58
CA ASN A 148 -22.97 -3.90 -8.83
C ASN A 148 -23.52 -5.17 -9.46
N ASP A 149 -22.65 -6.11 -9.82
CA ASP A 149 -22.99 -7.38 -10.46
C ASP A 149 -22.26 -8.53 -9.74
N PRO A 150 -22.98 -9.58 -9.29
CA PRO A 150 -22.39 -10.67 -8.51
C PRO A 150 -21.40 -11.53 -9.30
N ASP A 151 -21.62 -11.71 -10.61
CA ASP A 151 -20.74 -12.54 -11.45
C ASP A 151 -19.40 -11.83 -11.67
N THR A 152 -19.44 -10.53 -11.94
CA THR A 152 -18.26 -9.67 -12.05
C THR A 152 -17.46 -9.63 -10.75
N LEU A 153 -18.14 -9.52 -9.60
CA LEU A 153 -17.50 -9.57 -8.29
C LEU A 153 -16.83 -10.93 -8.04
N LEU A 154 -17.48 -12.03 -8.39
CA LEU A 154 -16.93 -13.37 -8.22
C LEU A 154 -15.66 -13.57 -9.07
N GLU A 155 -15.67 -13.06 -10.30
CA GLU A 155 -14.48 -13.09 -11.16
C GLU A 155 -13.33 -12.26 -10.56
N ALA A 156 -13.61 -11.05 -10.09
CA ALA A 156 -12.61 -10.20 -9.42
C ALA A 156 -12.05 -10.89 -8.14
N ALA A 157 -12.92 -11.51 -7.35
CA ALA A 157 -12.55 -12.23 -6.14
C ALA A 157 -11.61 -13.41 -6.44
N ARG A 158 -11.88 -14.18 -7.52
CA ARG A 158 -11.00 -15.29 -7.96
C ARG A 158 -9.62 -14.81 -8.39
N ILE A 159 -9.54 -13.63 -9.02
CA ILE A 159 -8.24 -13.05 -9.41
C ILE A 159 -7.42 -12.69 -8.18
N VAL A 160 -8.06 -12.13 -7.14
CA VAL A 160 -7.34 -11.63 -5.97
C VAL A 160 -7.14 -12.65 -4.84
N GLU A 161 -7.89 -13.76 -4.84
CA GLU A 161 -7.84 -14.83 -3.83
C GLU A 161 -6.42 -15.26 -3.41
N PRO A 162 -5.43 -15.45 -4.31
CA PRO A 162 -4.07 -15.86 -3.90
C PRO A 162 -3.30 -14.77 -3.12
N TYR A 163 -3.74 -13.52 -3.21
CA TYR A 163 -2.99 -12.34 -2.78
C TYR A 163 -3.55 -11.70 -1.50
N CYS A 164 -4.72 -12.13 -1.01
CA CYS A 164 -5.36 -11.56 0.19
C CYS A 164 -5.90 -12.64 1.14
N ASP A 165 -6.33 -12.22 2.32
CA ASP A 165 -6.95 -13.09 3.32
C ASP A 165 -8.48 -12.97 3.31
N TYR A 166 -8.99 -11.81 2.88
CA TYR A 166 -10.42 -11.52 2.78
C TYR A 166 -10.76 -10.66 1.56
N VAL A 167 -11.93 -10.92 1.01
CA VAL A 167 -12.60 -10.05 0.04
C VAL A 167 -13.76 -9.36 0.74
N ASP A 168 -13.84 -8.05 0.58
CA ASP A 168 -14.84 -7.17 1.16
C ASP A 168 -15.66 -6.47 0.07
N ILE A 169 -16.92 -6.16 0.38
CA ILE A 169 -17.81 -5.44 -0.52
C ILE A 169 -18.10 -4.07 0.09
N ASN A 170 -17.77 -3.01 -0.64
CA ASN A 170 -18.11 -1.67 -0.24
C ASN A 170 -19.64 -1.47 -0.35
N LEU A 171 -20.28 -1.16 0.77
CA LEU A 171 -21.71 -0.82 0.88
C LEU A 171 -21.92 0.57 1.50
N GLY A 172 -20.89 1.43 1.42
CA GLY A 172 -20.87 2.77 2.02
C GLY A 172 -21.29 3.88 1.08
#